data_AF-A0AAW2FF88-F1
#
_entry.id   AF-A0AAW2FF88-F1
#
_cell.length_a   1.000
_cell.length_b   1.000
_cell.length_c   1.000
_cell.angle_alpha   90.00
_cell.angle_beta   90.00
_cell.angle_gamma   90.00
#
_symmetry.space_group_name_H-M   'P 1'
#
loop_
_entity.id
_entity.type
_entity.pdbx_description
1 polymer ?
#
loop_
_entity_poly.entity_id
_entity_poly.type
_entity_poly.pdbx_seq_one_letter_code
_entity_poly.pdbx_strand_id
1 'polypeptide(L)'
;MLNRFHVYGDQLQRLYQTIDEHWNIFTNDTEVEVMKNYSTLSRKFTKYYSMLMFSTMLIFMIIPLTPILLDIVVPLNESRPRFFAVELELKVNKDDYFIPILCYTTIVVLVGATVVMSVDAMHIACTAHACSLFAAIRYIHL
;
A
#
# COMPACT_ATOMS: atom_id res chain seq x y z
N MET A 1 2.75 -22.59 11.23
CA MET A 1 2.56 -21.17 10.84
C MET A 1 3.64 -20.27 11.42
N LEU A 2 3.86 -20.29 12.75
CA LEU A 2 4.88 -19.48 13.45
C LEU A 2 6.31 -19.61 12.90
N ASN A 3 6.75 -20.83 12.55
CA ASN A 3 8.10 -21.03 11.99
C ASN A 3 8.32 -20.29 10.65
N ARG A 4 7.27 -20.16 9.82
CA ARG A 4 7.38 -19.42 8.56
C ARG A 4 7.49 -17.91 8.80
N PHE A 5 6.71 -17.36 9.74
CA PHE A 5 6.79 -15.94 10.08
C PHE A 5 8.17 -15.55 10.60
N HIS A 6 8.79 -16.41 11.44
CA HIS A 6 10.16 -16.19 11.91
C HIS A 6 11.16 -16.18 10.75
N VAL A 7 11.11 -17.20 9.88
CA VAL A 7 12.01 -17.30 8.72
C VAL A 7 11.88 -16.09 7.78
N TYR A 8 10.66 -15.60 7.51
CA TYR A 8 10.47 -14.41 6.67
C TYR A 8 11.01 -13.13 7.33
N GLY A 9 10.87 -13.00 8.65
CA GLY A 9 11.45 -11.90 9.41
C GLY A 9 12.98 -11.85 9.27
N ASP A 10 13.64 -13.00 9.44
CA ASP A 10 15.10 -13.10 9.31
C ASP A 10 15.58 -12.81 7.89
N GLN A 11 14.82 -13.24 6.87
CA GLN A 11 15.13 -12.96 5.46
C GLN A 11 15.03 -11.47 5.16
N LEU A 12 13.98 -10.81 5.68
CA LEU A 12 13.80 -9.38 5.50
C LEU A 12 14.89 -8.58 6.21
N GLN A 13 15.27 -8.98 7.43
CA GLN A 13 16.36 -8.35 8.16
C GLN A 13 17.68 -8.45 7.39
N ARG A 14 18.02 -9.65 6.88
CA ARG A 14 19.22 -9.85 6.07
C ARG A 14 19.19 -8.99 4.81
N LEU A 15 18.05 -8.89 4.13
CA LEU A 15 17.90 -8.03 2.96
C LEU A 15 18.23 -6.57 3.27
N TYR A 16 17.69 -6.02 4.36
CA TYR A 16 17.98 -4.63 4.75
C TYR A 16 19.44 -4.42 5.14
N GLN A 17 20.06 -5.38 5.84
CA GLN A 17 21.49 -5.33 6.16
C GLN A 17 22.35 -5.32 4.90
N THR A 18 22.06 -6.20 3.94
CA THR A 18 22.77 -6.23 2.65
C THR A 18 22.59 -4.93 1.85
N ILE A 19 21.39 -4.34 1.86
CA ILE A 19 21.16 -3.03 1.22
C ILE A 19 22.06 -1.97 1.85
N ASP A 20 22.14 -1.92 3.18
CA ASP A 20 22.97 -0.98 3.94
C ASP A 20 24.47 -1.18 3.68
N GLU A 21 24.93 -2.44 3.68
CA GLU A 21 26.30 -2.80 3.33
C GLU A 21 26.67 -2.33 1.92
N HIS A 22 25.77 -2.51 0.93
CA HIS A 22 26.00 -2.02 -0.42
C HIS A 22 26.22 -0.49 -0.45
N TRP A 23 25.49 0.30 0.33
CA TRP A 23 25.71 1.74 0.40
C TRP A 23 27.11 2.13 0.89
N ASN A 24 27.77 1.28 1.67
CA ASN A 24 29.13 1.50 2.15
C ASN A 24 30.21 1.02 1.16
N ILE A 25 29.87 0.10 0.24
CA ILE A 25 30.81 -0.46 -0.75
C ILE A 25 31.06 0.52 -1.91
N PHE A 26 30.02 1.20 -2.39
CA PHE A 26 30.14 2.15 -3.49
C PHE A 26 30.60 3.52 -2.96
N THR A 27 31.87 3.84 -3.19
CA THR A 27 32.49 5.09 -2.70
C THR A 27 32.76 6.11 -3.80
N ASN A 28 32.65 5.74 -5.07
CA ASN A 28 32.84 6.67 -6.18
C ASN A 28 31.64 7.62 -6.28
N ASP A 29 31.90 8.91 -6.45
CA ASP A 29 30.86 9.94 -6.57
C ASP A 29 29.82 9.61 -7.67
N THR A 30 30.27 9.07 -8.80
CA THR A 30 29.39 8.71 -9.94
C THR A 30 28.50 7.52 -9.60
N GLU A 31 29.03 6.49 -8.95
CA GLU A 31 28.27 5.31 -8.52
C GLU A 31 27.21 5.71 -7.49
N VAL A 32 27.62 6.51 -6.50
CA VAL A 32 26.74 7.02 -5.44
C VAL A 32 25.64 7.90 -6.02
N GLU A 33 25.95 8.74 -7.02
CA GLU A 33 24.95 9.55 -7.71
C GLU A 33 23.92 8.67 -8.43
N VAL A 34 24.35 7.64 -9.15
CA VAL A 34 23.44 6.68 -9.81
C VAL A 34 22.53 6.02 -8.78
N MET A 35 23.09 5.48 -7.69
CA MET A 35 22.30 4.85 -6.62
C MET A 35 21.28 5.82 -6.00
N LYS A 36 21.67 7.07 -5.73
CA LYS A 36 20.77 8.11 -5.21
C LYS A 36 19.65 8.46 -6.19
N ASN A 37 19.94 8.50 -7.49
CA ASN A 37 18.95 8.79 -8.52
C ASN A 37 17.85 7.73 -8.57
N TYR A 38 18.22 6.43 -8.55
CA TYR A 38 17.25 5.34 -8.48
C TYR A 38 16.44 5.34 -7.17
N SER A 39 17.10 5.58 -6.03
CA SER A 39 16.43 5.70 -4.72
C SER A 39 15.43 6.87 -4.69
N THR A 40 15.79 8.00 -5.28
CA THR A 40 14.89 9.16 -5.38
C THR A 40 13.71 8.89 -6.31
N LEU A 41 13.96 8.22 -7.43
CA LEU A 41 12.91 7.83 -8.38
C LEU A 41 11.92 6.85 -7.73
N SER A 42 12.42 5.80 -7.07
CA SER A 42 11.59 4.80 -6.39
C SER A 42 10.76 5.41 -5.26
N ARG A 43 11.35 6.34 -4.49
CA ARG A 43 10.63 7.10 -3.45
C ARG A 43 9.51 7.97 -4.03
N LYS A 44 9.77 8.69 -5.13
CA LYS A 44 8.74 9.49 -5.82
C LYS A 44 7.63 8.58 -6.34
N PHE A 45 7.98 7.50 -7.04
CA PHE A 45 7.02 6.53 -7.56
C PHE A 45 6.13 5.97 -6.45
N THR A 46 6.74 5.48 -5.36
CA THR A 46 6.01 4.93 -4.19
C THR A 46 5.07 5.97 -3.58
N LYS A 47 5.49 7.24 -3.48
CA LYS A 47 4.65 8.33 -2.98
C LYS A 47 3.42 8.57 -3.86
N TYR A 48 3.61 8.69 -5.18
CA TYR A 48 2.49 8.91 -6.11
C TYR A 48 1.57 7.69 -6.18
N TYR A 49 2.13 6.48 -6.19
CA TYR A 49 1.38 5.23 -6.11
C TYR A 49 0.49 5.19 -4.85
N SER A 50 1.06 5.50 -3.69
CA SER A 50 0.32 5.54 -2.42
C SER A 50 -0.79 6.58 -2.46
N MET A 51 -0.53 7.79 -2.99
CA MET A 51 -1.56 8.83 -3.13
C MET A 51 -2.72 8.37 -4.03
N LEU A 52 -2.42 7.72 -5.15
CA LEU A 52 -3.44 7.18 -6.05
C LEU A 52 -4.28 6.11 -5.33
N MET A 53 -3.64 5.18 -4.64
CA MET A 53 -4.31 4.11 -3.89
C MET A 53 -5.22 4.66 -2.79
N PHE A 54 -4.75 5.63 -1.99
CA PHE A 54 -5.61 6.27 -0.99
C PHE A 54 -6.78 7.04 -1.61
N SER A 55 -6.57 7.67 -2.76
CA SER A 55 -7.62 8.40 -3.47
C SER A 55 -8.71 7.45 -3.98
N THR A 56 -8.33 6.31 -4.58
CA THR A 56 -9.30 5.30 -5.02
C THR A 56 -10.04 4.68 -3.83
N MET A 57 -9.34 4.39 -2.73
CA MET A 57 -9.97 3.93 -1.48
C MET A 57 -11.03 4.90 -0.97
N LEU A 58 -10.73 6.21 -0.95
CA LEU A 58 -11.68 7.22 -0.51
C LEU A 58 -12.94 7.24 -1.39
N ILE A 59 -12.79 7.11 -2.70
CA ILE A 59 -13.93 7.03 -3.63
C ILE A 59 -14.78 5.78 -3.33
N PHE A 60 -14.15 4.61 -3.16
CA PHE A 60 -14.85 3.38 -2.79
C PHE A 60 -15.62 3.50 -1.47
N MET A 61 -15.08 4.26 -0.51
CA MET A 61 -15.68 4.52 0.79
C MET A 61 -16.89 5.45 0.73
N ILE A 62 -16.93 6.41 -0.20
CA ILE A 62 -18.05 7.35 -0.36
C ILE A 62 -19.29 6.66 -0.94
N ILE A 63 -19.10 5.64 -1.78
CA ILE A 63 -20.18 4.91 -2.45
C ILE A 63 -21.28 4.41 -1.46
N PRO A 64 -20.97 3.61 -0.42
CA PRO A 64 -21.98 3.14 0.54
C PRO A 64 -22.46 4.24 1.52
N LEU A 65 -21.73 5.36 1.66
CA LEU A 65 -22.13 6.50 2.48
C LEU A 65 -23.11 7.44 1.77
N THR A 66 -23.13 7.41 0.43
CA THR A 66 -23.98 8.26 -0.40
C THR A 66 -25.47 8.21 -0.02
N PRO A 67 -26.13 7.04 0.16
CA PRO A 67 -27.54 7.01 0.56
C PRO A 67 -27.78 7.67 1.92
N ILE A 68 -26.87 7.48 2.90
CA ILE A 68 -26.98 8.10 4.24
C ILE A 68 -26.89 9.62 4.15
N LEU A 69 -25.91 10.14 3.40
CA LEU A 69 -25.74 11.58 3.25
C LEU A 69 -26.95 12.20 2.54
N LEU A 70 -27.49 11.51 1.54
CA LEU A 70 -28.69 11.97 0.83
C LEU A 70 -29.93 11.93 1.72
N ASP A 71 -30.06 10.98 2.65
CA ASP A 71 -31.17 10.97 3.61
C ASP A 71 -31.14 12.19 4.56
N ILE A 72 -29.95 12.76 4.83
CA ILE A 72 -29.80 13.97 5.66
C ILE A 72 -30.06 15.24 4.85
N VAL A 73 -29.52 15.33 3.63
CA VAL A 73 -29.56 16.56 2.81
C VAL A 73 -30.87 16.68 2.02
N VAL A 74 -31.39 15.56 1.49
CA VAL A 74 -32.61 15.48 0.68
C VAL A 74 -33.43 14.27 1.15
N PRO A 75 -34.14 14.40 2.29
CA PRO A 75 -34.94 13.31 2.84
C PRO A 75 -36.08 12.93 1.90
N LEU A 76 -36.31 11.63 1.76
CA LEU A 76 -37.44 11.06 1.01
C LEU A 76 -38.46 10.49 2.00
N ASN A 77 -39.71 10.34 1.55
CA ASN A 77 -40.77 9.74 2.36
C ASN A 77 -40.57 8.23 2.58
N GLU A 78 -39.77 7.60 1.70
CA GLU A 78 -39.34 6.20 1.74
C GLU A 78 -37.82 6.14 1.89
N SER A 79 -37.32 5.13 2.63
CA SER A 79 -35.87 4.95 2.84
C SER A 79 -35.15 4.55 1.55
N ARG A 80 -33.98 5.13 1.29
CA ARG A 80 -33.13 4.73 0.15
C ARG A 80 -32.55 3.32 0.36
N PRO A 81 -32.43 2.50 -0.70
CA PRO A 81 -31.81 1.18 -0.59
C PRO A 81 -30.35 1.32 -0.18
N ARG A 82 -29.95 0.54 0.83
CA ARG A 82 -28.58 0.50 1.31
C ARG A 82 -27.81 -0.60 0.60
N PHE A 83 -26.56 -0.32 0.24
CA PHE A 83 -25.71 -1.28 -0.46
C PHE A 83 -24.28 -1.18 0.08
N PHE A 84 -23.59 -2.32 0.08
CA PHE A 84 -22.20 -2.42 0.51
C PHE A 84 -21.30 -2.47 -0.72
N ALA A 85 -20.19 -1.73 -0.69
CA ALA A 85 -19.17 -1.81 -1.75
C ALA A 85 -18.50 -3.20 -1.81
N VAL A 86 -18.53 -3.95 -0.70
CA VAL A 86 -18.06 -5.33 -0.60
C VAL A 86 -19.21 -6.18 -0.10
N GLU A 87 -19.62 -7.14 -0.91
CA GLU A 87 -20.67 -8.08 -0.52
C GLU A 87 -20.11 -9.08 0.49
N LEU A 88 -20.56 -8.97 1.75
CA LEU A 88 -20.27 -9.95 2.78
C LEU A 88 -21.47 -10.87 2.98
N GLU A 89 -21.25 -12.18 2.95
CA GLU A 89 -22.20 -13.18 3.41
C GLU A 89 -22.19 -13.25 4.94
N LEU A 90 -22.84 -12.26 5.58
CA LEU A 90 -23.04 -12.25 7.01
C LEU A 90 -24.37 -12.92 7.36
N LYS A 91 -24.39 -13.78 8.37
CA LYS A 91 -25.62 -14.39 8.93
C LYS A 91 -26.51 -13.41 9.70
N VAL A 92 -26.14 -12.13 9.77
CA VAL A 92 -26.88 -11.06 10.45
C VAL A 92 -27.69 -10.24 9.46
N ASN A 93 -28.83 -9.71 9.91
CA ASN A 93 -29.65 -8.80 9.10
C ASN A 93 -28.85 -7.55 8.75
N LYS A 94 -28.62 -7.33 7.46
CA LYS A 94 -27.76 -6.26 6.95
C LYS A 94 -28.36 -4.87 7.17
N ASP A 95 -29.68 -4.77 7.25
CA ASP A 95 -30.38 -3.50 7.40
C ASP A 95 -30.27 -2.97 8.84
N ASP A 96 -30.43 -3.85 9.83
CA ASP A 96 -30.35 -3.49 11.26
C ASP A 96 -28.91 -3.15 11.70
N TYR A 97 -27.91 -3.74 11.02
CA TYR A 97 -26.49 -3.62 11.36
C TYR A 97 -25.67 -2.85 10.32
N PHE A 98 -26.32 -2.04 9.48
CA PHE A 98 -25.66 -1.37 8.36
C PHE A 98 -24.42 -0.55 8.79
N ILE A 99 -24.55 0.31 9.79
CA ILE A 99 -23.45 1.18 10.25
C ILE A 99 -22.29 0.36 10.86
N PRO A 100 -22.52 -0.58 11.80
CA PRO A 100 -21.47 -1.47 12.29
C PRO A 100 -20.76 -2.27 11.19
N ILE A 101 -21.51 -2.82 10.23
CA ILE A 101 -20.94 -3.60 9.12
C ILE A 101 -20.10 -2.69 8.21
N LEU A 102 -20.59 -1.48 7.92
CA LEU A 102 -19.84 -0.50 7.14
C LEU A 102 -18.55 -0.09 7.84
N CYS A 103 -18.57 0.20 9.15
CA CYS A 103 -17.37 0.52 9.91
C CYS A 103 -16.37 -0.66 9.93
N TYR A 104 -16.85 -1.88 10.16
CA TYR A 104 -16.00 -3.08 10.18
C TYR A 104 -15.33 -3.32 8.82
N THR A 105 -16.11 -3.32 7.74
CA THR A 105 -15.61 -3.52 6.37
C THR A 105 -14.59 -2.46 5.98
N THR A 106 -14.86 -1.21 6.34
CA THR A 106 -13.92 -0.08 6.15
C THR A 106 -12.59 -0.35 6.82
N ILE A 107 -12.59 -0.73 8.09
CA ILE A 107 -11.35 -0.97 8.85
C ILE A 107 -10.57 -2.12 8.21
N VAL A 108 -11.26 -3.23 7.86
CA VAL A 108 -10.63 -4.38 7.21
C VAL A 108 -10.00 -3.99 5.88
N VAL A 109 -10.70 -3.22 5.05
CA VAL A 109 -10.19 -2.73 3.76
C VAL A 109 -8.98 -1.83 3.96
N LEU A 110 -9.02 -0.88 4.89
CA LEU A 110 -7.91 0.04 5.18
C LEU A 110 -6.65 -0.70 5.68
N VAL A 111 -6.82 -1.67 6.56
CA VAL A 111 -5.71 -2.50 7.06
C VAL A 111 -5.12 -3.33 5.92
N GLY A 112 -5.96 -4.01 5.15
CA GLY A 112 -5.53 -4.82 4.01
C GLY A 112 -4.78 -3.98 2.96
N ALA A 113 -5.29 -2.79 2.64
CA ALA A 113 -4.64 -1.85 1.74
C ALA A 113 -3.25 -1.44 2.20
N THR A 114 -3.13 -1.11 3.50
CA THR A 114 -1.86 -0.66 4.09
C THR A 114 -0.82 -1.77 4.01
N VAL A 115 -1.22 -3.03 4.26
CA VAL A 115 -0.34 -4.19 4.11
C VAL A 115 0.12 -4.34 2.66
N VAL A 116 -0.82 -4.29 1.69
CA VAL A 116 -0.49 -4.40 0.26
C VAL A 116 0.45 -3.26 -0.18
N MET A 117 0.13 -2.01 0.13
CA MET A 117 0.97 -0.86 -0.21
C MET A 117 2.37 -0.96 0.40
N SER A 118 2.49 -1.51 1.62
CA SER A 118 3.78 -1.71 2.28
C SER A 118 4.62 -2.76 1.56
N VAL A 119 3.99 -3.87 1.14
CA VAL A 119 4.65 -4.92 0.34
C VAL A 119 5.09 -4.37 -1.02
N ASP A 120 4.23 -3.63 -1.71
CA ASP A 120 4.54 -3.02 -3.00
C ASP A 120 5.70 -2.01 -2.88
N ALA A 121 5.64 -1.13 -1.87
CA ALA A 121 6.70 -0.17 -1.59
C ALA A 121 8.06 -0.85 -1.37
N MET A 122 8.07 -1.93 -0.59
CA MET A 122 9.27 -2.73 -0.37
C MET A 122 9.78 -3.36 -1.67
N HIS A 123 8.89 -3.93 -2.48
CA HIS A 123 9.26 -4.50 -3.79
C HIS A 123 9.87 -3.42 -4.70
N ILE A 124 9.22 -2.27 -4.84
CA ILE A 124 9.68 -1.15 -5.66
C ILE A 124 11.07 -0.69 -5.21
N ALA A 125 11.28 -0.54 -3.89
CA ALA A 125 12.56 -0.13 -3.33
C ALA A 125 13.67 -1.16 -3.61
N CYS A 126 13.39 -2.45 -3.40
CA CYS A 126 14.36 -3.53 -3.64
C CYS A 126 14.73 -3.65 -5.12
N THR A 127 13.74 -3.57 -6.02
CA THR A 127 13.98 -3.59 -7.46
C THR A 127 14.80 -2.38 -7.91
N ALA A 128 14.46 -1.18 -7.43
CA ALA A 128 15.22 0.01 -7.74
C ALA A 128 16.66 -0.06 -7.22
N HIS A 129 16.87 -0.60 -6.01
CA HIS A 129 18.21 -0.84 -5.46
C HIS A 129 19.01 -1.79 -6.34
N ALA A 130 18.45 -2.96 -6.67
CA ALA A 130 19.10 -3.94 -7.54
C ALA A 130 19.46 -3.36 -8.91
N CYS A 131 18.53 -2.66 -9.58
CA CYS A 131 18.80 -1.97 -10.84
C CYS A 131 19.92 -0.93 -10.70
N SER A 132 19.96 -0.20 -9.58
CA SER A 132 20.99 0.80 -9.33
C SER A 132 22.38 0.20 -9.17
N LEU A 133 22.51 -0.99 -8.56
CA LEU A 133 23.79 -1.71 -8.44
C LEU A 133 24.32 -2.11 -9.81
N PHE A 134 23.46 -2.68 -10.67
CA PHE A 134 23.85 -3.03 -12.04
C PHE A 134 24.24 -1.80 -12.86
N ALA A 135 23.52 -0.69 -12.68
CA ALA A 135 23.84 0.56 -13.35
C ALA A 135 25.18 1.14 -12.85
N ALA A 136 25.42 1.18 -11.54
CA ALA A 136 26.65 1.70 -10.94
C ALA A 136 27.88 0.91 -11.40
N ILE A 137 27.84 -0.43 -11.37
CA ILE A 137 28.96 -1.27 -11.82
C ILE A 137 29.28 -1.07 -13.30
N ARG A 138 28.27 -0.84 -14.14
CA ARG A 138 28.48 -0.59 -15.58
C ARG A 138 29.32 0.66 -15.83
N TYR A 139 29.23 1.69 -14.99
CA TYR A 139 30.04 2.91 -15.11
C TYR A 139 31.53 2.68 -14.77
N ILE A 140 31.87 1.62 -14.05
CA ILE A 140 33.26 1.26 -13.71
C ILE A 140 34.00 0.64 -14.91
N HIS A 141 33.26 -0.01 -15.82
CA HIS A 141 33.82 -0.74 -16.97
C HIS A 141 33.83 0.04 -18.29
N LEU A 142 33.62 1.37 -18.24
CA LEU A 142 33.71 2.31 -19.36
C LEU A 142 34.80 3.34 -19.08
#